data_AF-A0A355H0N6-F1
#
_entry.id   AF-A0A355H0N6-F1
#
_cell.length_a   1.000
_cell.length_b   1.000
_cell.length_c   1.000
_cell.angle_alpha   90.00
_cell.angle_beta   90.00
_cell.angle_gamma   90.00
#
_symmetry.space_group_name_H-M   'P 1'
#
loop_
_entity.id
_entity.type
_entity.pdbx_description
1 polymer ?
#
loop_
_entity_poly.entity_id
_entity_poly.type
_entity_poly.pdbx_seq_one_letter_code
_entity_poly.pdbx_strand_id
1 'polypeptide(L)'
;MFIRKTTHTDKKNKKEYHTFKLIESVRTDRGPRQRMLFNLGADFSLPEERWKDLANRIEEIVTGQDALFAYPEDIETLAVRYARKVINYQGEPGGRKEKAFDPDYHRVDIDTIDNERSRSVGAEHVVYETIKSLGLTDLLMALGLNKPALDAAIGV
;
A
#
# COMPACT_ATOMS: atom_id res chain seq x y z
N MET A 1 7.02 -12.14 8.00
CA MET A 1 7.89 -11.06 7.48
C MET A 1 9.13 -10.84 8.35
N PHE A 2 10.15 -10.10 7.87
CA PHE A 2 11.32 -9.64 8.66
C PHE A 2 11.97 -8.38 8.06
N ILE A 3 12.75 -7.65 8.87
CA ILE A 3 13.52 -6.47 8.45
C ILE A 3 14.98 -6.86 8.21
N ARG A 4 15.57 -6.38 7.13
CA ARG A 4 16.97 -6.62 6.77
C ARG A 4 17.74 -5.32 6.61
N LYS A 5 18.87 -5.21 7.32
CA LYS A 5 19.89 -4.19 7.08
C LYS A 5 20.71 -4.53 5.83
N THR A 6 20.83 -3.58 4.91
CA THR A 6 21.67 -3.68 3.71
C THR A 6 22.72 -2.56 3.75
N THR A 7 23.99 -2.94 3.70
CA THR A 7 25.10 -1.98 3.61
C THR A 7 25.42 -1.67 2.16
N HIS A 8 25.63 -0.40 1.88
CA HIS A 8 26.04 0.10 0.58
C HIS A 8 27.30 0.95 0.75
N THR A 9 28.20 0.87 -0.24
CA THR A 9 29.41 1.69 -0.29
C THR A 9 29.29 2.65 -1.47
N ASP A 10 29.35 3.95 -1.20
CA ASP A 10 29.41 4.95 -2.26
C ASP A 10 30.76 4.83 -2.99
N LYS A 11 30.71 4.57 -4.30
CA LYS A 11 31.90 4.40 -5.14
C LYS A 11 32.74 5.67 -5.26
N LYS A 12 32.14 6.86 -5.11
CA LYS A 12 32.86 8.15 -5.25
C LYS A 12 33.55 8.56 -3.96
N ASN A 13 32.84 8.46 -2.84
CA ASN A 13 33.32 8.99 -1.55
C ASN A 13 33.84 7.91 -0.59
N LYS A 14 33.73 6.63 -0.96
CA LYS A 14 33.99 5.46 -0.10
C LYS A 14 33.24 5.48 1.24
N LYS A 15 32.17 6.27 1.35
CA LYS A 15 31.33 6.31 2.55
C LYS A 15 30.38 5.12 2.55
N GLU A 16 30.35 4.43 3.67
CA GLU A 16 29.36 3.37 3.92
C GLU A 16 28.07 4.00 4.43
N TYR A 17 26.95 3.54 3.87
CA TYR A 17 25.62 3.86 4.37
C TYR A 17 24.79 2.59 4.45
N HIS A 18 23.81 2.60 5.33
CA HIS A 18 22.91 1.47 5.52
C HIS A 18 21.49 1.86 5.14
N THR A 19 20.75 0.89 4.63
CA THR A 19 19.32 1.02 4.37
C THR A 19 18.62 -0.21 4.92
N PHE A 20 17.38 -0.02 5.36
CA PHE A 20 16.59 -1.09 5.94
C PHE A 20 15.46 -1.47 4.98
N LYS A 21 15.20 -2.76 4.81
CA LYS A 21 14.17 -3.24 3.88
C LYS A 21 13.23 -4.19 4.61
N LEU A 22 11.94 -4.05 4.34
CA LEU A 22 10.95 -5.04 4.76
C LEU A 22 10.87 -6.15 3.71
N ILE A 23 11.02 -7.39 4.16
CA ILE A 23 11.07 -8.57 3.30
C ILE A 23 10.07 -9.61 3.82
N GLU A 24 9.41 -10.31 2.91
CA GLU A 24 8.61 -11.48 3.21
C GLU A 24 9.26 -12.75 2.65
N SER A 25 8.97 -13.89 3.28
CA SER A 25 9.37 -15.20 2.79
C SER A 25 8.17 -15.89 2.17
N VAL A 26 8.30 -16.25 0.89
CA VAL A 26 7.24 -16.90 0.11
C VAL A 26 7.68 -18.32 -0.21
N ARG A 27 6.82 -19.30 0.07
CA ARG A 27 7.06 -20.69 -0.33
C ARG A 27 6.71 -20.84 -1.81
N THR A 28 7.65 -21.33 -2.60
CA THR A 28 7.45 -21.65 -4.02
C THR A 28 7.75 -23.12 -4.27
N ASP A 29 7.33 -23.67 -5.42
CA ASP A 29 7.60 -25.06 -5.80
C ASP A 29 9.09 -25.43 -5.77
N ARG A 30 9.96 -24.42 -5.96
CA ARG A 30 11.43 -24.56 -5.93
C ARG A 30 12.04 -24.23 -4.56
N GLY A 31 11.23 -24.18 -3.51
CA GLY A 31 11.62 -23.85 -2.15
C GLY A 31 11.29 -22.41 -1.72
N PRO A 32 11.69 -22.03 -0.50
CA PRO A 32 11.42 -20.70 0.05
C PRO A 32 12.22 -19.63 -0.71
N ARG A 33 11.54 -18.55 -1.10
CA ARG A 33 12.11 -17.36 -1.72
C ARG A 33 11.85 -16.15 -0.84
N GLN A 34 12.66 -15.11 -1.04
CA GLN A 34 12.49 -13.82 -0.37
C GLN A 34 11.96 -12.79 -1.37
N ARG A 35 10.90 -12.07 -1.01
CA ARG A 35 10.36 -10.95 -1.79
C ARG A 35 10.52 -9.67 -0.98
N MET A 36 11.14 -8.66 -1.56
CA MET A 36 11.26 -7.33 -0.94
C MET A 36 9.93 -6.60 -1.14
N LEU A 37 9.33 -6.12 -0.05
CA LEU A 37 8.06 -5.39 -0.08
C LEU A 37 8.31 -3.91 -0.38
N PHE A 38 9.11 -3.25 0.48
CA PHE A 38 9.54 -1.87 0.25
C PHE A 38 10.78 -1.52 1.08
N ASN A 39 11.38 -0.35 0.78
CA ASN A 39 12.51 0.20 1.51
C ASN A 39 12.04 1.11 2.66
N LEU A 40 12.51 0.84 3.89
CA LEU A 40 12.22 1.62 5.09
C LEU A 40 13.05 2.92 5.16
N GLY A 41 14.10 3.04 4.36
CA GLY A 41 15.01 4.18 4.31
C GLY A 41 16.28 3.98 5.12
N ALA A 42 17.12 5.02 5.17
CA ALA A 42 18.30 5.08 6.04
C ALA A 42 17.97 5.63 7.43
N ASP A 43 16.92 6.46 7.54
CA ASP A 43 16.48 7.11 8.78
C ASP A 43 15.64 6.20 9.70
N PHE A 44 15.54 4.92 9.38
CA PHE A 44 14.84 3.94 10.21
C PHE A 44 15.65 3.68 11.48
N SER A 45 15.08 4.03 12.63
CA SER A 45 15.78 4.14 13.92
C SER A 45 15.33 3.13 14.99
N LEU A 46 14.43 2.19 14.66
CA LEU A 46 13.97 1.19 15.63
C LEU A 46 15.12 0.24 16.01
N PRO A 47 15.32 -0.09 17.31
CA PRO A 47 16.33 -1.06 17.74
C PRO A 47 16.13 -2.45 17.11
N GLU A 48 17.23 -3.15 16.82
CA GLU A 48 17.23 -4.43 16.10
C GLU A 48 16.44 -5.52 16.82
N GLU A 49 16.45 -5.50 18.16
CA GLU A 49 15.72 -6.43 19.02
C GLU A 49 14.22 -6.38 18.76
N ARG A 50 13.72 -5.22 18.32
CA ARG A 50 12.28 -4.95 18.12
C ARG A 50 11.84 -5.08 16.67
N TRP A 51 12.77 -5.37 15.75
CA TRP A 51 12.44 -5.53 14.34
C TRP A 51 11.49 -6.68 14.07
N LYS A 52 11.63 -7.77 14.85
CA LYS A 52 10.76 -8.93 14.69
C LYS A 52 9.33 -8.62 15.13
N ASP A 53 9.17 -7.90 16.23
CA ASP A 53 7.86 -7.46 16.72
C ASP A 53 7.17 -6.56 15.70
N LEU A 54 7.89 -5.56 15.17
CA LEU A 54 7.36 -4.70 14.10
C LEU A 54 6.99 -5.50 12.85
N ALA A 55 7.85 -6.41 12.39
CA ALA A 55 7.58 -7.18 11.19
C ALA A 55 6.41 -8.16 11.36
N ASN A 56 6.26 -8.77 12.54
CA ASN A 56 5.12 -9.63 12.85
C ASN A 56 3.84 -8.80 12.88
N ARG A 57 3.85 -7.65 13.56
CA ARG A 57 2.64 -6.83 13.66
C ARG A 57 2.21 -6.25 12.31
N ILE A 58 3.15 -5.90 11.43
CA ILE A 58 2.83 -5.53 10.04
C ILE A 58 2.18 -6.70 9.30
N GLU A 59 2.72 -7.91 9.45
CA GLU A 59 2.18 -9.11 8.79
C GLU A 59 0.76 -9.39 9.25
N GLU A 60 0.51 -9.36 10.56
CA GLU A 60 -0.82 -9.51 11.16
C GLU A 60 -1.85 -8.52 10.58
N ILE A 61 -1.51 -7.23 10.51
CA ILE A 61 -2.42 -6.22 9.93
C ILE A 61 -2.67 -6.50 8.45
N VAL A 62 -1.63 -6.82 7.67
CA VAL A 62 -1.75 -7.08 6.22
C VAL A 62 -2.56 -8.34 5.92
N THR A 63 -2.52 -9.35 6.80
CA THR A 63 -3.28 -10.60 6.64
C THR A 63 -4.64 -10.58 7.33
N GLY A 64 -4.97 -9.52 8.09
CA GLY A 64 -6.20 -9.44 8.89
C GLY A 64 -6.19 -10.40 10.09
N GLN A 65 -5.01 -10.80 10.56
CA GLN A 65 -4.87 -11.67 11.72
C GLN A 65 -4.81 -10.84 13.01
N ASP A 66 -5.60 -11.24 14.01
CA ASP A 66 -5.53 -10.62 15.34
C ASP A 66 -4.21 -10.95 16.05
N ALA A 67 -3.69 -9.96 16.77
CA ALA A 67 -2.50 -10.13 17.59
C ALA A 67 -2.80 -11.04 18.78
N LEU A 68 -1.96 -12.05 18.99
CA LEU A 68 -2.08 -12.93 20.17
C LEU A 68 -1.74 -12.19 21.48
N PHE A 69 -0.84 -11.21 21.40
CA PHE A 69 -0.40 -10.38 22.51
C PHE A 69 -0.40 -8.91 22.10
N ALA A 70 -0.65 -8.02 23.06
CA ALA A 70 -0.59 -6.59 22.82
C ALA A 70 0.86 -6.15 22.53
N TYR A 71 1.04 -5.38 21.46
CA TYR A 71 2.31 -4.74 21.15
C TYR A 71 2.42 -3.37 21.86
N PRO A 72 3.64 -2.91 22.16
CA PRO A 72 3.88 -1.53 22.59
C PRO A 72 3.34 -0.51 21.58
N GLU A 73 2.82 0.62 22.05
CA GLU A 73 2.14 1.65 21.23
C GLU A 73 3.00 2.20 20.08
N ASP A 74 4.30 2.31 20.30
CA ASP A 74 5.25 2.76 19.29
C ASP A 74 5.45 1.74 18.16
N ILE A 75 5.37 0.43 18.45
CA ILE A 75 5.33 -0.63 17.45
C ILE A 75 4.01 -0.60 16.70
N GLU A 76 2.89 -0.48 17.41
CA GLU A 76 1.57 -0.45 16.79
C GLU A 76 1.45 0.71 15.79
N THR A 77 1.88 1.91 16.21
CA THR A 77 1.85 3.11 15.36
C THR A 77 2.70 2.95 14.10
N LEU A 78 3.90 2.36 14.22
CA LEU A 78 4.77 2.08 13.08
C LEU A 78 4.19 0.98 12.19
N ALA A 79 3.65 -0.08 12.79
CA ALA A 79 3.09 -1.21 12.08
C ALA A 79 1.90 -0.79 11.23
N VAL A 80 0.93 -0.06 11.79
CA VAL A 80 -0.22 0.50 11.05
C VAL A 80 0.26 1.37 9.87
N ARG A 81 1.24 2.25 10.11
CA ARG A 81 1.81 3.11 9.06
C ARG A 81 2.43 2.29 7.92
N TYR A 82 3.20 1.26 8.24
CA TYR A 82 3.91 0.45 7.26
C TYR A 82 3.00 -0.57 6.56
N ALA A 83 2.03 -1.16 7.27
CA ALA A 83 1.01 -2.04 6.70
C ALA A 83 0.21 -1.33 5.60
N ARG A 84 -0.23 -0.09 5.86
CA ARG A 84 -0.88 0.76 4.84
C ARG A 84 -0.02 0.95 3.59
N LYS A 85 1.30 1.07 3.73
CA LYS A 85 2.20 1.16 2.57
C LYS A 85 2.27 -0.15 1.79
N VAL A 86 2.30 -1.29 2.47
CA VAL A 86 2.26 -2.62 1.82
C VAL A 86 0.96 -2.80 1.04
N ILE A 87 -0.17 -2.52 1.68
CA ILE A 87 -1.50 -2.67 1.08
C ILE A 87 -1.64 -1.77 -0.16
N ASN A 88 -1.20 -0.51 -0.08
CA ASN A 88 -1.21 0.39 -1.23
C ASN A 88 -0.31 -0.11 -2.37
N TYR A 89 0.90 -0.60 -2.06
CA TYR A 89 1.81 -1.14 -3.08
C TYR A 89 1.26 -2.40 -3.75
N GLN A 90 0.55 -3.25 -3.01
CA GLN A 90 -0.12 -4.44 -3.54
C GLN A 90 -1.39 -4.11 -4.34
N GLY A 91 -2.08 -3.01 -3.99
CA GLY A 91 -3.30 -2.53 -4.64
C GLY A 91 -3.06 -1.65 -5.87
N GLU A 92 -1.82 -1.27 -6.20
CA GLU A 92 -1.51 -0.53 -7.42
C GLU A 92 -1.69 -1.43 -8.67
N PRO A 93 -2.45 -0.99 -9.69
CA PRO A 93 -2.74 -1.78 -10.90
C PRO A 93 -1.50 -2.09 -11.77
N GLY A 94 -0.30 -1.66 -11.38
CA GLY A 94 0.95 -1.92 -12.08
C GLY A 94 1.62 -3.26 -11.77
N GLY A 95 1.19 -3.99 -10.73
CA GLY A 95 1.83 -5.25 -10.30
C GLY A 95 1.16 -6.53 -10.78
N ARG A 96 -0.12 -6.48 -11.13
CA ARG A 96 -0.88 -7.57 -11.73
C ARG A 96 -1.39 -7.07 -13.08
N LYS A 97 -0.77 -7.55 -14.17
CA LYS A 97 -1.56 -7.77 -15.38
C LYS A 97 -2.59 -8.82 -14.99
N GLU A 98 -3.76 -8.38 -14.55
CA GLU A 98 -4.94 -9.24 -14.44
C GLU A 98 -5.14 -9.82 -15.84
N LYS A 99 -4.69 -11.06 -16.02
CA LYS A 99 -5.33 -11.92 -17.00
C LYS A 99 -6.79 -11.94 -16.58
N ALA A 100 -7.71 -11.74 -17.52
CA ALA A 100 -9.14 -11.90 -17.27
C ALA A 100 -9.35 -13.30 -16.66
N PHE A 101 -9.45 -13.36 -15.34
CA PHE A 101 -9.88 -14.56 -14.64
C PHE A 101 -11.40 -14.54 -14.67
N ASP A 102 -11.97 -15.72 -14.79
CA ASP A 102 -13.39 -15.93 -14.51
C ASP A 102 -13.67 -15.41 -13.09
N PRO A 103 -14.84 -14.80 -12.82
CA PRO A 103 -15.13 -14.23 -11.51
C PRO A 103 -15.02 -15.31 -10.41
N ASP A 104 -14.10 -15.12 -9.46
CA ASP A 104 -13.86 -16.06 -8.35
C ASP A 104 -14.73 -15.67 -7.15
N TYR A 105 -15.96 -16.19 -7.14
CA TYR A 105 -16.93 -15.90 -6.09
C TYR A 105 -16.67 -16.72 -4.83
N HIS A 106 -16.50 -16.04 -3.70
CA HIS A 106 -16.39 -16.64 -2.37
C HIS A 106 -17.58 -16.25 -1.50
N ARG A 107 -18.07 -17.18 -0.67
CA ARG A 107 -19.05 -16.87 0.38
C ARG A 107 -18.30 -16.27 1.56
N VAL A 108 -18.63 -15.03 1.90
CA VAL A 108 -18.08 -14.31 3.06
C VAL A 108 -19.21 -13.95 4.02
N ASP A 109 -18.90 -13.95 5.31
CA ASP A 109 -19.80 -13.41 6.32
C ASP A 109 -19.65 -11.89 6.35
N ILE A 110 -20.72 -11.18 6.01
CA ILE A 110 -20.70 -9.72 5.83
C ILE A 110 -20.43 -9.00 7.15
N ASP A 111 -20.85 -9.58 8.28
CA ASP A 111 -20.65 -9.01 9.61
C ASP A 111 -19.17 -9.07 10.07
N THR A 112 -18.32 -9.80 9.32
CA THR A 112 -16.89 -9.96 9.61
C THR A 112 -15.98 -9.15 8.68
N ILE A 113 -16.54 -8.42 7.72
CA ILE A 113 -15.76 -7.65 6.75
C ILE A 113 -15.24 -6.36 7.40
N ASP A 114 -13.93 -6.27 7.56
CA ASP A 114 -13.25 -5.01 7.90
C ASP A 114 -12.70 -4.33 6.63
N ASN A 115 -12.91 -3.03 6.52
CA ASN A 115 -12.54 -2.24 5.35
C ASN A 115 -11.65 -1.06 5.76
N GLU A 116 -10.33 -1.18 5.58
CA GLU A 116 -9.42 -0.05 5.86
C GLU A 116 -9.59 1.14 4.92
N ARG A 117 -10.05 0.90 3.68
CA ARG A 117 -10.14 1.92 2.63
C ARG A 117 -11.44 1.83 1.84
N SER A 118 -12.55 2.04 2.53
CA SER A 118 -13.83 2.30 1.87
C SER A 118 -13.71 3.59 1.06
N ARG A 119 -13.57 3.49 -0.26
CA ARG A 119 -13.78 4.65 -1.13
C ARG A 119 -15.27 4.94 -1.13
N SER A 120 -15.68 6.19 -0.86
CA SER A 120 -17.07 6.58 -1.05
C SER A 120 -17.41 6.45 -2.53
N VAL A 121 -18.23 5.47 -2.86
CA VAL A 121 -18.96 5.43 -4.13
C VAL A 121 -20.37 5.91 -3.79
N GLY A 122 -20.51 7.22 -3.65
CA GLY A 122 -21.72 7.87 -3.17
C GLY A 122 -22.14 9.04 -4.07
N ALA A 123 -22.49 10.16 -3.43
CA ALA A 123 -22.93 11.37 -4.13
C ALA A 123 -21.87 11.88 -5.12
N GLU A 124 -20.58 11.68 -4.84
CA GLU A 124 -19.46 12.07 -5.68
C GLU A 124 -19.51 11.34 -7.04
N HIS A 125 -19.86 10.06 -7.06
CA HIS A 125 -19.99 9.30 -8.30
C HIS A 125 -21.21 9.75 -9.12
N VAL A 126 -22.33 10.02 -8.44
CA VAL A 126 -23.55 10.55 -9.08
C VAL A 126 -23.27 11.92 -9.72
N VAL A 127 -22.58 12.82 -9.01
CA VAL A 127 -22.19 14.14 -9.53
C VAL A 127 -21.22 13.99 -10.71
N TYR A 128 -20.21 13.13 -10.59
CA TYR A 128 -19.25 12.90 -11.66
C TYR A 128 -19.89 12.35 -12.94
N GLU A 129 -20.78 11.37 -12.82
CA GLU A 129 -21.54 10.85 -13.98
C GLU A 129 -22.54 11.88 -14.53
N THR A 130 -23.10 12.74 -13.67
CA THR A 130 -23.95 13.86 -14.11
C THR A 130 -23.14 14.88 -14.93
N ILE A 131 -21.95 15.26 -14.47
CA ILE A 131 -21.03 16.17 -15.18
C ILE A 131 -20.70 15.63 -16.58
N LYS A 132 -20.44 14.32 -16.69
CA LYS A 132 -20.23 13.65 -17.99
C LYS A 132 -21.48 13.70 -18.86
N SER A 133 -22.64 13.35 -18.31
CA SER A 133 -23.91 13.30 -19.06
C SER A 133 -24.30 14.66 -19.64
N LEU A 134 -23.98 15.75 -18.93
CA LEU A 134 -24.22 17.12 -19.35
C LEU A 134 -23.15 17.65 -20.32
N GLY A 135 -22.09 16.89 -20.62
CA GLY A 135 -20.99 17.34 -21.47
C GLY A 135 -20.22 18.53 -20.89
N LEU A 136 -20.25 18.73 -19.57
CA LEU A 136 -19.62 19.89 -18.93
C LEU A 136 -18.11 19.92 -19.17
N THR A 137 -17.48 18.75 -19.25
CA THR A 137 -16.05 18.60 -19.52
C THR A 137 -15.67 19.26 -20.84
N ASP A 138 -16.44 18.99 -21.89
CA ASP A 138 -16.20 19.54 -23.24
C ASP A 138 -16.50 21.03 -23.30
N LEU A 139 -17.56 21.48 -22.60
CA LEU A 139 -17.90 22.90 -22.48
C LEU A 139 -16.80 23.71 -21.77
N LEU A 140 -16.26 23.19 -20.66
CA LEU A 140 -15.19 23.84 -19.91
C LEU A 140 -13.89 23.91 -20.72
N MET A 141 -13.55 22.84 -21.46
CA MET A 141 -12.43 22.87 -22.40
C MET A 141 -12.65 23.88 -23.53
N ALA A 142 -13.87 23.97 -24.07
CA ALA A 142 -14.22 24.96 -25.09
C ALA A 142 -14.14 26.41 -24.56
N LEU A 143 -14.39 26.63 -23.27
CA LEU A 143 -14.21 27.91 -22.58
C LEU A 143 -12.73 28.24 -22.27
N GLY A 144 -11.79 27.37 -22.64
CA GLY A 144 -10.36 27.62 -22.53
C GLY A 144 -9.70 27.07 -21.27
N LEU A 145 -10.38 26.22 -20.49
CA LEU A 145 -9.74 25.54 -19.36
C LEU A 145 -8.75 24.50 -19.87
N ASN A 146 -7.53 24.55 -19.32
CA ASN A 146 -6.54 23.51 -19.53
C ASN A 146 -6.82 22.31 -18.62
N LYS A 147 -6.17 21.18 -18.89
CA LYS A 147 -6.41 19.91 -18.18
C LYS A 147 -6.23 20.01 -16.65
N PRO A 148 -5.17 20.63 -16.10
CA PRO A 148 -5.05 20.83 -14.65
C PRO A 148 -6.20 21.65 -14.03
N ALA A 149 -6.66 22.71 -14.71
CA ALA A 149 -7.77 23.54 -14.23
C ALA A 149 -9.11 22.81 -14.31
N LEU A 150 -9.29 21.99 -15.35
CA LEU A 150 -10.45 21.12 -15.54
C LEU A 150 -10.54 20.06 -14.44
N ASP A 151 -9.44 19.36 -14.17
CA ASP A 151 -9.36 18.33 -13.13
C ASP A 151 -9.67 18.94 -11.73
N ALA A 152 -9.11 20.12 -11.44
CA ALA A 152 -9.42 20.86 -10.23
C ALA A 152 -10.89 21.31 -10.12
N ALA A 153 -11.54 21.65 -11.25
CA ALA A 153 -12.93 22.07 -11.28
C ALA A 153 -13.92 20.90 -11.09
N ILE A 154 -13.57 19.72 -11.59
CA ILE A 154 -14.39 18.49 -11.48
C ILE A 154 -14.11 17.75 -10.17
N GLY A 155 -12.96 17.99 -9.53
CA GLY A 155 -12.57 17.35 -8.27
C GLY A 155 -11.99 15.95 -8.48
N VAL A 156 -11.26 15.74 -9.58
CA VAL A 156 -10.63 14.47 -9.98
C VAL A 156 -9.12 14.60 -10.00
#